data_AF-A0A2M7EWS4-F1
#
_entry.id   AF-A0A2M7EWS4-F1
#
_cell.length_a   1.000
_cell.length_b   1.000
_cell.length_c   1.000
_cell.angle_alpha   90.00
_cell.angle_beta   90.00
_cell.angle_gamma   90.00
#
_symmetry.space_group_name_H-M   'P 1'
#
loop_
_entity.id
_entity.type
_entity.pdbx_description
1 polymer ?
#
loop_
_entity_poly.entity_id
_entity_poly.type
_entity_poly.pdbx_seq_one_letter_code
_entity_poly.pdbx_strand_id
1 'polypeptide(L)'
;MKIERKFTTAGQDAYAALAFVTTSSEIRNPDGSTVFRLDEVEVPAGWSQVASDVIAQKYFRKAGVPVRVKKIKETGVPEFLW
;
A
#
# COMPACT_ATOMS: atom_id res chain seq x y z
N MET A 1 -13.71 7.67 28.04
CA MET A 1 -12.39 7.06 27.73
C MET A 1 -11.47 8.16 27.24
N LYS A 2 -10.29 8.36 27.84
CA LYS A 2 -9.34 9.40 27.44
C LYS A 2 -8.09 8.70 26.88
N ILE A 3 -7.84 8.85 25.58
CA ILE A 3 -6.67 8.25 24.90
C ILE A 3 -5.64 9.36 24.75
N GLU A 4 -4.51 9.21 25.42
CA GLU A 4 -3.41 10.16 25.36
C GLU A 4 -2.60 9.97 24.08
N ARG A 5 -2.33 11.05 23.35
CA ARG A 5 -1.60 11.02 22.07
C ARG A 5 -0.10 11.20 22.34
N LYS A 6 0.74 10.32 21.82
CA LYS A 6 2.21 10.40 21.96
C LYS A 6 2.92 10.94 20.73
N PHE A 7 2.41 10.62 19.53
CA PHE A 7 3.07 10.92 18.26
C PHE A 7 2.17 11.68 17.28
N THR A 8 0.98 12.10 17.73
CA THR A 8 0.01 12.81 16.88
C THR A 8 -0.59 13.98 17.65
N THR A 9 -0.92 15.03 16.91
CA THR A 9 -1.62 16.22 17.44
C THR A 9 -3.11 16.10 17.17
N ALA A 10 -3.95 16.55 18.10
CA ALA A 10 -5.39 16.58 17.88
C ALA A 10 -5.74 17.55 16.74
N GLY A 11 -6.61 17.12 15.82
CA GLY A 11 -7.02 17.93 14.66
C GLY A 11 -6.00 18.00 13.52
N GLN A 12 -4.83 17.36 13.65
CA GLN A 12 -3.83 17.28 12.60
C GLN A 12 -3.86 15.91 11.92
N ASP A 13 -3.59 15.87 10.62
CA ASP A 13 -3.39 14.63 9.90
C ASP A 13 -2.18 13.85 10.46
N ALA A 14 -2.29 12.52 10.49
CA ALA A 14 -1.29 11.64 11.10
C ALA A 14 0.06 11.68 10.39
N TYR A 15 0.08 12.04 9.11
CA TYR A 15 1.27 12.10 8.26
C TYR A 15 1.71 13.54 7.95
N ALA A 16 1.03 14.56 8.49
CA ALA A 16 1.31 15.96 8.22
C ALA A 16 2.75 16.41 8.54
N ALA A 17 3.46 15.71 9.42
CA ALA A 17 4.84 15.99 9.77
C ALA A 17 5.88 15.31 8.84
N LEU A 18 5.43 14.42 7.94
CA LEU A 18 6.30 13.71 7.00
C LEU A 18 6.23 14.37 5.63
N ALA A 19 7.39 14.58 5.02
CA ALA A 19 7.47 14.93 3.61
C ALA A 19 7.36 13.67 2.75
N PHE A 20 6.58 13.74 1.67
CA PHE A 20 6.45 12.68 0.68
C PHE A 20 6.98 13.12 -0.67
N VAL A 21 7.45 12.14 -1.44
CA VAL A 21 7.92 12.30 -2.82
C VAL A 21 7.32 11.20 -3.68
N THR A 22 7.14 11.50 -4.96
CA THR A 22 6.71 10.52 -5.96
C THR A 22 7.93 9.88 -6.62
N THR A 23 7.94 8.55 -6.70
CA THR A 23 8.97 7.77 -7.40
C THR A 23 8.35 6.64 -8.22
N SER A 24 9.12 6.10 -9.16
CA SER A 24 8.75 4.92 -9.93
C SER A 24 9.38 3.65 -9.37
N SER A 25 8.66 2.52 -9.41
CA SER A 25 9.20 1.18 -9.14
C SER A 25 9.01 0.29 -10.36
N GLU A 26 10.05 -0.46 -10.73
CA GLU A 26 10.03 -1.38 -11.86
C GLU A 26 10.69 -2.71 -11.51
N ILE A 27 10.06 -3.81 -11.95
CA ILE A 27 10.63 -5.15 -11.90
C ILE A 27 10.85 -5.60 -13.34
N ARG A 28 12.06 -6.06 -13.65
CA ARG A 28 12.41 -6.63 -14.95
C ARG A 28 12.82 -8.09 -14.84
N ASN A 29 12.54 -8.84 -15.89
CA ASN A 29 13.11 -10.17 -16.11
C ASN A 29 14.60 -10.05 -16.48
N PRO A 30 15.38 -11.15 -16.40
CA PRO A 30 16.77 -11.16 -16.85
C PRO A 30 16.98 -10.76 -18.32
N ASP A 31 15.96 -10.98 -19.17
CA ASP A 31 15.96 -10.56 -20.58
C ASP A 31 15.64 -9.06 -20.77
N GLY A 32 15.41 -8.31 -19.68
CA GLY A 32 15.11 -6.89 -19.69
C GLY A 32 13.63 -6.52 -19.84
N SER A 33 12.74 -7.49 -20.07
CA SER A 33 11.29 -7.26 -20.18
C SER A 33 10.66 -6.87 -18.83
N THR A 34 9.69 -5.95 -18.85
CA THR A 34 9.05 -5.45 -17.63
C THR A 34 8.02 -6.45 -17.10
N VAL A 35 8.19 -6.89 -15.86
CA VAL A 35 7.25 -7.75 -15.11
C VAL A 35 6.20 -6.91 -14.39
N PHE A 36 6.61 -5.76 -13.88
CA PHE A 36 5.76 -4.82 -13.16
C PHE A 36 6.36 -3.43 -13.24
N ARG A 37 5.51 -2.41 -13.37
CA ARG A 37 5.91 -1.01 -13.32
C ARG A 37 4.82 -0.20 -12.64
N LEU A 38 5.23 0.73 -11.80
CA LEU A 38 4.37 1.69 -11.14
C LEU A 38 5.08 3.03 -11.06
N ASP A 39 4.61 4.02 -11.82
CA ASP A 39 5.32 5.29 -12.04
C ASP A 39 5.12 6.33 -10.94
N GLU A 40 3.99 6.26 -10.21
CA GLU A 40 3.57 7.31 -9.27
C GLU A 40 3.37 6.73 -7.86
N VAL A 41 4.43 6.18 -7.29
CA VAL A 41 4.44 5.73 -5.89
C VAL A 41 4.80 6.90 -4.98
N GLU A 42 3.87 7.28 -4.12
CA GLU A 42 4.14 8.25 -3.06
C GLU A 42 4.78 7.55 -1.85
N VAL A 43 5.98 7.98 -1.47
CA VAL A 43 6.76 7.42 -0.35
C VAL A 43 7.35 8.54 0.51
N PRO A 44 7.66 8.29 1.79
CA PRO A 44 8.38 9.26 2.60
C PRO A 44 9.69 9.68 1.95
N ALA A 45 9.98 10.99 1.93
CA ALA A 45 11.13 11.57 1.24
C ALA A 45 12.50 11.01 1.68
N GLY A 46 12.59 10.47 2.90
CA GLY A 46 13.81 9.88 3.44
C GLY A 46 14.05 8.41 3.06
N TRP A 47 13.14 7.78 2.31
CA TRP A 47 13.30 6.39 1.91
C TRP A 47 14.29 6.24 0.76
N SER A 48 15.05 5.15 0.78
CA SER A 48 15.86 4.76 -0.38
C SER A 48 14.97 4.21 -1.49
N GLN A 49 15.50 4.17 -2.72
CA GLN A 49 14.82 3.51 -3.83
C GLN A 49 14.53 2.03 -3.50
N VAL A 50 15.46 1.32 -2.86
CA VAL A 50 15.27 -0.08 -2.42
C VAL A 50 14.08 -0.21 -1.46
N ALA A 51 13.93 0.70 -0.49
CA ALA A 51 12.79 0.67 0.43
C ALA A 51 11.46 0.91 -0.31
N SER A 52 11.46 1.84 -1.27
CA SER A 52 10.32 2.15 -2.14
C SER A 52 9.94 0.96 -3.02
N ASP A 53 10.93 0.26 -3.57
CA ASP A 53 10.71 -0.95 -4.37
C ASP A 53 10.15 -2.09 -3.50
N VAL A 54 10.67 -2.29 -2.28
CA VAL A 54 10.14 -3.32 -1.37
C VAL A 54 8.66 -3.11 -1.08
N ILE A 55 8.21 -1.88 -0.80
CA ILE A 55 6.78 -1.63 -0.54
C ILE A 55 5.94 -1.83 -1.80
N ALA A 56 6.41 -1.33 -2.96
CA ALA A 56 5.68 -1.44 -4.22
C ALA A 56 5.52 -2.89 -4.64
N GLN A 57 6.57 -3.69 -4.50
CA GLN A 57 6.53 -5.12 -4.83
C GLN A 57 5.64 -5.93 -3.89
N LYS A 58 5.69 -5.63 -2.59
CA LYS A 58 4.96 -6.42 -1.59
C LYS A 58 3.48 -6.10 -1.54
N TYR A 59 3.11 -4.82 -1.70
CA TYR A 59 1.73 -4.37 -1.48
C TYR A 59 1.04 -3.82 -2.73
N PHE A 60 1.76 -3.26 -3.71
CA PHE A 60 1.15 -2.63 -4.88
C PHE A 60 1.17 -3.49 -6.14
N ARG A 61 2.02 -4.52 -6.21
CA ARG A 61 2.08 -5.46 -7.34
C ARG A 61 0.75 -6.17 -7.62
N LYS A 62 -0.17 -6.22 -6.64
CA LYS A 62 -1.52 -6.82 -6.73
C LYS A 62 -1.57 -8.21 -7.38
N ALA A 63 -0.44 -8.93 -7.42
CA ALA A 63 -0.35 -10.25 -8.00
C ALA A 63 -1.20 -11.21 -7.15
N GLY A 64 -2.18 -11.86 -7.78
CA GLY A 64 -3.13 -12.74 -7.09
C GLY A 64 -4.28 -12.03 -6.38
N VAL A 65 -4.36 -10.70 -6.41
CA VAL A 65 -5.53 -9.96 -5.87
C VAL A 65 -6.66 -10.01 -6.91
N PRO A 66 -7.85 -10.55 -6.58
CA PRO A 66 -8.98 -10.58 -7.51
C PRO A 66 -9.41 -9.17 -7.92
N VAL A 67 -9.64 -8.95 -9.21
CA VAL A 67 -10.13 -7.67 -9.75
C VAL A 67 -11.58 -7.37 -9.38
N ARG A 68 -12.33 -8.41 -8.98
CA ARG A 68 -13.74 -8.33 -8.60
C ARG A 68 -13.98 -9.30 -7.47
N VAL A 69 -14.78 -8.87 -6.51
CA VAL A 69 -15.30 -9.74 -5.45
C VAL A 69 -16.70 -10.22 -5.83
N LYS A 70 -17.04 -11.42 -5.40
CA LYS A 70 -18.39 -11.97 -5.46
C LYS A 70 -18.78 -12.37 -4.05
N LYS A 71 -19.95 -11.95 -3.61
CA LYS A 71 -20.50 -12.39 -2.34
C LYS A 71 -20.76 -13.90 -2.38
N ILE A 72 -20.27 -14.64 -1.40
CA ILE A 72 -20.49 -16.08 -1.28
C ILE A 72 -21.11 -16.39 0.08
N LYS A 73 -22.04 -17.35 0.11
CA LYS A 73 -22.59 -17.83 1.37
C LYS A 73 -21.54 -18.72 2.04
N GLU A 74 -21.11 -18.33 3.24
CA GLU A 74 -20.19 -19.11 4.06
C GLU A 74 -20.93 -19.82 5.20
N THR A 75 -20.60 -21.08 5.46
CA THR A 75 -21.22 -21.87 6.54
C THR A 75 -20.94 -21.20 7.89
N GLY A 76 -22.01 -20.84 8.61
CA GLY A 76 -21.90 -20.19 9.92
C GLY A 76 -21.77 -18.67 9.88
N VAL A 77 -21.72 -18.04 8.70
CA VAL A 77 -21.69 -16.57 8.54
C VAL A 77 -23.09 -16.05 8.20
N PRO A 78 -23.67 -15.13 9.00
CA PRO A 78 -24.96 -14.49 8.70
C PRO A 78 -24.99 -13.77 7.34
N GLU A 79 -26.18 -13.72 6.73
CA GLU A 79 -26.39 -13.14 5.39
C GLU A 79 -25.97 -11.67 5.27
N PHE A 80 -26.06 -10.89 6.35
CA PHE A 80 -25.67 -9.47 6.33
C PHE A 80 -24.15 -9.22 6.36
N LEU A 81 -23.34 -10.26 6.57
CA LEU A 81 -21.86 -10.15 6.62
C LEU A 81 -21.16 -10.55 5.33
N TRP A 82 -21.89 -10.98 4.30
CA TRP A 82 -21.34 -11.22 2.97
C TRP A 82 -22.03 -10.38 1.90
#